data_AF-A0A2D9VFQ7-F1
#
_entry.id   AF-A0A2D9VFQ7-F1
#
_cell.length_a   1.000
_cell.length_b   1.000
_cell.length_c   1.000
_cell.angle_alpha   90.00
_cell.angle_beta   90.00
_cell.angle_gamma   90.00
#
_symmetry.space_group_name_H-M   'P 1'
#
loop_
_entity.id
_entity.type
_entity.pdbx_description
1 polymer ?
#
loop_
_entity_poly.entity_id
_entity_poly.type
_entity_poly.pdbx_seq_one_letter_code
_entity_poly.pdbx_strand_id
1 'polypeptide(L)' 'MLSRLFLIKNKKCCGNGCLMCPYEPKHLKGSTEIRQEVLKLLSEEELNIVMENDNDNDF' A
#
# COMPACT_ATOMS: atom_id res chain seq x y z
N MET A 1 -1.92 9.29 -12.18
CA MET A 1 -0.95 8.67 -11.24
C MET A 1 -1.73 8.05 -10.09
N LEU A 2 -1.44 6.82 -9.68
CA LEU A 2 -2.08 6.21 -8.52
C LEU A 2 -1.50 6.80 -7.23
N SER A 3 -2.35 7.11 -6.25
CA SER A 3 -1.89 7.60 -4.95
C SER A 3 -1.24 6.46 -4.15
N ARG A 4 -0.33 6.81 -3.25
CA ARG A 4 0.34 5.83 -2.36
C ARG A 4 -0.68 5.06 -1.52
N LEU A 5 -1.68 5.75 -0.97
CA LEU A 5 -2.74 5.16 -0.17
C LEU A 5 -3.54 4.13 -0.98
N PHE A 6 -3.83 4.41 -2.26
CA PHE A 6 -4.51 3.46 -3.15
C PHE A 6 -3.68 2.19 -3.36
N LEU A 7 -2.37 2.34 -3.59
CA LEU A 7 -1.48 1.19 -3.75
C LEU A 7 -1.43 0.35 -2.48
N ILE A 8 -1.37 0.98 -1.30
CA ILE A 8 -1.36 0.31 -0.01
C ILE A 8 -2.71 -0.41 0.25
N LYS A 9 -3.83 0.25 -0.03
CA LYS A 9 -5.19 -0.31 0.09
C LYS A 9 -5.38 -1.55 -0.79
N ASN A 10 -4.70 -1.60 -1.94
CA ASN A 10 -4.71 -2.77 -2.82
C ASN A 10 -4.02 -4.02 -2.20
N LYS A 11 -3.36 -3.89 -1.04
CA LYS A 11 -2.69 -4.94 -0.24
C LYS A 11 -1.59 -5.74 -0.95
N LYS A 12 -1.41 -5.57 -2.26
CA LYS A 12 -0.42 -6.27 -3.07
C LYS A 12 0.23 -5.35 -4.10
N CYS A 13 1.53 -5.58 -4.31
CA CYS A 13 2.29 -4.97 -5.38
C CYS A 13 1.85 -5.50 -6.76
N CYS A 14 1.66 -4.60 -7.72
CA CYS A 14 1.28 -4.93 -9.08
C CYS A 14 2.44 -5.36 -9.99
N GLY A 15 3.69 -5.03 -9.63
CA GLY A 15 4.90 -5.32 -10.40
C GLY A 15 5.16 -4.41 -11.61
N ASN A 16 4.40 -3.33 -11.77
CA ASN A 16 4.46 -2.47 -12.97
C ASN A 16 5.56 -1.38 -12.93
N GLY A 17 6.51 -1.44 -11.99
CA GLY A 17 7.58 -0.43 -11.94
C GLY A 17 7.15 0.94 -11.41
N CYS A 18 6.18 1.01 -10.48
CA CYS A 18 5.69 2.29 -9.93
C CYS A 18 6.81 3.12 -9.30
N LEU A 19 6.93 4.41 -9.64
CA LEU A 19 7.96 5.30 -9.10
C LEU A 19 7.95 5.39 -7.55
N MET A 20 6.77 5.33 -6.94
CA MET A 20 6.58 5.39 -5.49
C MET A 20 6.01 4.07 -4.93
N CYS A 21 6.55 2.93 -5.36
CA CYS A 21 6.09 1.62 -4.90
C CYS A 21 6.15 1.50 -3.37
N PRO A 22 5.04 1.27 -2.65
CA PRO A 22 5.06 1.21 -1.19
C PRO A 22 5.63 -0.11 -0.64
N TYR A 23 5.77 -1.14 -1.47
CA TYR A 23 6.09 -2.50 -1.06
C TYR A 23 7.59 -2.83 -1.10
N GLU A 24 7.97 -3.82 -0.29
CA GLU A 24 9.28 -4.48 -0.27
C GLU A 24 9.10 -5.99 -0.55
N PRO A 25 9.90 -6.61 -1.42
CA PRO A 25 10.82 -5.98 -2.36
C PRO A 25 10.08 -5.15 -3.42
N LYS A 26 10.70 -4.03 -3.82
CA LYS A 26 10.12 -3.08 -4.78
C LYS A 26 9.80 -3.77 -6.10
N HIS A 27 8.62 -3.48 -6.64
CA HIS A 27 8.16 -3.96 -7.96
C HIS A 27 8.11 -5.49 -8.09
N LEU A 28 8.21 -6.24 -7.00
CA LEU A 28 7.92 -7.67 -7.03
C LEU A 28 6.41 -7.85 -6.96
N LYS A 29 5.83 -8.39 -8.03
CA LYS A 29 4.40 -8.66 -8.10
C LYS A 29 4.00 -9.62 -6.98
N GLY A 30 2.96 -9.27 -6.23
CA GLY A 30 2.46 -10.06 -5.11
C GLY A 30 3.12 -9.74 -3.76
N SER A 31 4.12 -8.86 -3.68
CA SER A 31 4.62 -8.38 -2.39
C SER A 31 3.51 -7.69 -1.61
N THR A 32 3.38 -8.06 -0.34
CA THR A 32 2.40 -7.53 0.61
C THR A 32 3.04 -6.70 1.71
N GLU A 33 4.36 -6.84 1.91
CA GLU A 33 5.10 -6.13 2.93
C GLU A 33 5.31 -4.67 2.54
N ILE A 34 4.84 -3.75 3.36
CA ILE A 34 4.97 -2.31 3.11
C ILE A 34 6.26 -1.82 3.77
N ARG A 35 7.04 -1.02 3.03
CA ARG A 35 8.27 -0.41 3.54
C ARG A 35 8.00 0.47 4.74
N GLN A 36 8.80 0.34 5.79
CA GLN A 36 8.63 1.15 6.99
C GLN A 36 8.77 2.66 6.72
N GLU A 37 9.64 3.09 5.79
CA GLU A 37 9.71 4.51 5.44
C GLU A 37 8.42 5.03 4.81
N VAL A 38 7.63 4.17 4.17
CA VAL A 38 6.36 4.55 3.56
C VAL A 38 5.30 4.73 4.62
N LEU A 39 5.26 3.83 5.61
CA LEU A 39 4.35 3.93 6.75
C LEU A 39 4.63 5.16 7.61
N LYS A 40 5.90 5.53 7.80
CA LYS A 40 6.30 6.74 8.55
C LYS A 40 5.91 8.06 7.87
N LEU A 41 5.55 8.01 6.59
CA LEU A 41 5.11 9.18 5.82
C LEU A 41 3.58 9.34 5.80
N LEU A 42 2.85 8.34 6.30
CA LEU A 42 1.40 8.40 6.42
C LEU A 42 1.04 9.14 7.71
N SER A 43 -0.04 9.92 7.67
CA SER A 43 -0.63 10.48 8.88
C SER A 43 -1.27 9.39 9.74
N GLU A 44 -1.55 9.67 11.01
CA GLU A 44 -2.22 8.74 11.92
C GLU A 44 -3.59 8.30 11.38
N GLU A 45 -4.34 9.21 10.75
CA GLU A 45 -5.62 8.89 10.12
C GLU A 45 -5.46 7.92 8.94
N GLU A 46 -4.42 8.09 8.12
CA GLU A 46 -4.14 7.21 6.99
C GLU A 46 -3.68 5.82 7.45
N LEU A 47 -2.90 5.75 8.53
CA LEU A 47 -2.48 4.50 9.16
C LEU A 47 -3.68 3.72 9.67
N ASN A 48 -4.62 4.38 10.35
CA ASN A 48 -5.86 3.73 10.81
C ASN A 48 -6.65 3.17 9.63
N ILE A 49 -6.80 3.94 8.54
CA ILE A 49 -7.48 3.46 7.32
C ILE A 49 -6.77 2.21 6.75
N VAL A 50 -5.44 2.20 6.70
CA VAL A 50 -4.69 1.06 6.15
C VAL A 50 -4.82 -0.19 7.03
N MET A 51 -4.87 -0.02 8.36
CA MET A 51 -4.94 -1.11 9.32
C MET A 51 -6.37 -1.64 9.57
N GLU A 52 -7.41 -0.84 9.34
CA GLU A 52 -8.81 -1.21 9.64
C GLU A 52 -9.56 -1.90 8.48
N ASN A 53 -9.04 -1.86 7.24
CA ASN A 53 -9.78 -2.33 6.07
C ASN A 53 -9.61 -3.84 5.76
N ASP A 54 -10.00 -4.71 6.68
CA ASP A 54 -10.45 -6.09 6.37
C ASP A 54 -11.99 -6.20 6.26
N ASN A 55 -12.69 -5.08 6.01
CA ASN A 55 -14.15 -5.06 5.81
C ASN A 55 -14.61 -4.16 4.66
N ASP A 56 -13.85 -4.05 3.58
CA ASP A 56 -14.45 -3.64 2.30
C ASP A 56 -15.19 -4.88 1.73
N ASN A 57 -16.46 -5.01 2.12
CA ASN A 57 -17.48 -5.67 1.30
C ASN A 57 -17.43 -5.00 -0.09
N ASP A 58 -16.86 -5.67 -1.07
CA ASP A 58 -17.08 -5.35 -2.48
C ASP A 58 -17.98 -6.45 -3.05
N PHE A 59 -19.28 -6.11 -3.09
CA PHE A 59 -20.41 -6.74 -3.76
C PHE A 59 -21.10 -7.98 -3.14
#